data_AF-L0L2B4-F1
#
_entry.id   AF-L0L2B4-F1
#
_cell.length_a   1.000
_cell.length_b   1.000
_cell.length_c   1.000
_cell.angle_alpha   90.00
_cell.angle_beta   90.00
_cell.angle_gamma   90.00
#
_symmetry.space_group_name_H-M   'P 1'
#
loop_
_entity.id
_entity.type
_entity.pdbx_description
1 polymer ?
#
loop_
_entity_poly.entity_id
_entity_poly.type
_entity_poly.pdbx_seq_one_letter_code
_entity_poly.pdbx_strand_id
1 'polypeptide(L)'
;MKDVLQEISEQLDKLDTLEEAIDVAIKLEEDGREYYLEKSGSMPNPAAREMYAFLAGEEKKHADMLRKFKNGDTSAAHVEHLFPDFTPSLTQEFSDKKLEEIGILLAALRFEYKSEYFYMELGKRATEPEQKEFFDRIAAAERGHYRLIDEMLQAATEFRMQT
;
A
#
# COMPACT_ATOMS: atom_id res chain seq x y z
N MET A 1 3.63 -24.17 5.27
CA MET A 1 2.94 -23.04 4.61
C MET A 1 3.94 -22.44 3.65
N LYS A 2 3.56 -22.17 2.40
CA LYS A 2 4.41 -21.38 1.51
C LYS A 2 4.47 -19.95 2.06
N ASP A 3 5.63 -19.33 1.94
CA ASP A 3 5.79 -17.92 2.28
C ASP A 3 5.00 -17.08 1.26
N VAL A 4 4.19 -16.14 1.72
CA VAL A 4 3.32 -15.35 0.85
C VAL A 4 4.13 -14.42 -0.05
N LEU A 5 5.32 -14.01 0.39
CA LEU A 5 6.25 -13.27 -0.46
C LEU A 5 6.81 -14.17 -1.57
N GLN A 6 7.09 -15.43 -1.25
CA GLN A 6 7.48 -16.42 -2.25
C GLN A 6 6.37 -16.64 -3.29
N GLU A 7 5.10 -16.67 -2.87
CA GLU A 7 3.97 -16.77 -3.80
C GLU A 7 3.88 -15.56 -4.75
N ILE A 8 4.14 -14.35 -4.26
CA ILE A 8 4.19 -13.14 -5.10
C ILE A 8 5.30 -13.27 -6.16
N SER A 9 6.49 -13.68 -5.74
CA SER A 9 7.62 -13.88 -6.66
C SER A 9 7.31 -14.98 -7.70
N GLU A 10 6.75 -16.12 -7.26
CA GLU A 10 6.32 -17.22 -8.15
C GLU A 10 5.21 -16.79 -9.13
N GLN A 11 4.38 -15.82 -8.78
CA GLN A 11 3.36 -15.26 -9.67
C GLN A 11 3.98 -14.30 -10.69
N LEU A 12 4.90 -13.43 -10.25
CA LEU A 12 5.63 -12.52 -11.13
C LEU A 12 6.47 -13.27 -12.16
N ASP A 13 7.08 -14.38 -11.78
CA ASP A 13 7.88 -15.22 -12.70
C ASP A 13 7.05 -15.89 -13.82
N LYS A 14 5.72 -15.90 -13.69
CA LYS A 14 4.79 -16.42 -14.72
C LYS A 14 4.30 -15.35 -15.69
N LEU A 15 4.64 -14.09 -15.45
CA LEU A 15 4.28 -12.98 -16.34
C LEU A 15 5.34 -12.89 -17.44
N ASP A 16 4.90 -12.94 -18.69
CA ASP A 16 5.79 -13.00 -19.85
C ASP A 16 6.29 -11.60 -20.23
N THR A 17 5.56 -10.55 -19.86
CA THR A 17 5.88 -9.17 -20.23
C THR A 17 5.74 -8.19 -19.07
N LEU A 18 6.49 -7.09 -19.15
CA LEU A 18 6.34 -5.96 -18.23
C LEU A 18 4.93 -5.35 -18.30
N GLU A 19 4.29 -5.42 -19.47
CA GLU A 19 2.93 -4.89 -19.66
C GLU A 19 1.90 -5.66 -18.81
N GLU A 20 2.00 -6.99 -18.77
CA GLU A 20 1.17 -7.85 -17.92
C GLU A 20 1.41 -7.60 -16.43
N ALA A 21 2.68 -7.41 -16.03
CA ALA A 21 3.03 -7.01 -14.67
C ALA A 21 2.40 -5.68 -14.26
N ILE A 22 2.39 -4.69 -15.17
CA ILE A 22 1.73 -3.40 -14.91
C ILE A 22 0.20 -3.56 -14.82
N ASP A 23 -0.42 -4.45 -15.60
CA ASP A 23 -1.86 -4.70 -15.48
C ASP A 23 -2.23 -5.33 -14.13
N VAL A 24 -1.41 -6.25 -13.63
CA VAL A 24 -1.57 -6.81 -12.28
C VAL A 24 -1.38 -5.71 -11.24
N ALA A 25 -0.38 -4.85 -11.39
CA ALA A 25 -0.14 -3.71 -10.49
C ALA A 25 -1.35 -2.76 -10.46
N ILE A 26 -1.89 -2.37 -11.61
CA ILE A 26 -3.09 -1.51 -11.69
C ILE A 26 -4.26 -2.15 -10.94
N LYS A 27 -4.47 -3.46 -11.12
CA LYS A 27 -5.55 -4.15 -10.44
C LYS A 27 -5.34 -4.19 -8.92
N LEU A 28 -4.10 -4.41 -8.47
CA LEU A 28 -3.71 -4.36 -7.06
C LEU A 28 -4.09 -3.00 -6.44
N GLU A 29 -3.73 -1.91 -7.09
CA GLU A 29 -4.03 -0.54 -6.64
C GLU A 29 -5.54 -0.26 -6.60
N GLU A 30 -6.29 -0.72 -7.60
CA GLU A 30 -7.74 -0.55 -7.64
C GLU A 30 -8.44 -1.33 -6.52
N ASP A 31 -7.98 -2.55 -6.24
CA ASP A 31 -8.51 -3.37 -5.16
C ASP A 31 -8.16 -2.77 -3.78
N GLY A 32 -6.94 -2.26 -3.60
CA GLY A 32 -6.52 -1.53 -2.40
C GLY A 32 -7.38 -0.29 -2.16
N ARG A 33 -7.60 0.51 -3.21
CA ARG A 33 -8.48 1.69 -3.17
C ARG A 33 -9.90 1.34 -2.75
N GLU A 34 -10.50 0.31 -3.36
CA GLU A 34 -11.86 -0.11 -3.03
C GLU A 34 -11.97 -0.55 -1.56
N TYR A 35 -11.00 -1.35 -1.10
CA TYR A 35 -10.91 -1.79 0.29
C TYR A 35 -10.81 -0.60 1.25
N TYR A 36 -9.92 0.36 0.99
CA TYR A 36 -9.74 1.51 1.85
C TYR A 36 -10.94 2.47 1.85
N LEU A 37 -11.61 2.66 0.71
CA LEU A 37 -12.86 3.41 0.67
C LEU A 37 -13.94 2.74 1.53
N GLU A 38 -14.09 1.42 1.44
CA GLU A 38 -15.02 0.67 2.28
C GLU A 38 -14.73 0.89 3.76
N LYS A 39 -13.46 0.71 4.19
CA LYS A 39 -13.07 0.88 5.60
C LYS A 39 -13.20 2.31 6.09
N SER A 40 -12.88 3.30 5.26
CA SER A 40 -13.09 4.72 5.61
C SER A 40 -14.55 5.05 5.92
N GLY A 41 -15.50 4.33 5.29
CA GLY A 41 -16.93 4.49 5.53
C GLY A 41 -17.47 3.75 6.77
N SER A 42 -16.78 2.72 7.26
CA SER A 42 -17.28 1.84 8.32
C SER A 42 -16.50 1.90 9.64
N MET A 43 -15.29 2.46 9.66
CA MET A 43 -14.45 2.45 10.86
C MET A 43 -15.03 3.35 11.98
N PRO A 44 -15.18 2.85 13.21
CA PRO A 44 -15.64 3.66 14.34
C PRO A 44 -14.66 4.79 14.66
N ASN A 45 -13.37 4.48 14.77
CA ASN A 45 -12.33 5.46 15.09
C ASN A 45 -12.19 6.52 13.96
N PRO A 46 -12.46 7.81 14.24
CA PRO A 46 -12.31 8.90 13.26
C PRO A 46 -10.91 9.02 12.64
N ALA A 47 -9.84 8.85 13.43
CA ALA A 47 -8.46 8.86 12.93
C ALA A 47 -8.26 7.75 11.88
N ALA A 48 -8.79 6.56 12.17
CA ALA A 48 -8.70 5.44 11.23
C ALA A 48 -9.49 5.70 9.94
N ARG A 49 -10.66 6.35 10.02
CA ARG A 49 -11.43 6.74 8.83
C ARG A 49 -10.65 7.70 7.95
N GLU A 50 -10.02 8.71 8.54
CA GLU A 50 -9.22 9.69 7.81
C GLU A 50 -8.00 9.05 7.16
N MET A 51 -7.29 8.18 7.91
CA MET A 51 -6.16 7.42 7.39
C MET A 51 -6.56 6.55 6.18
N TYR A 52 -7.66 5.79 6.28
CA TYR A 52 -8.12 4.97 5.15
C TYR A 52 -8.61 5.81 3.97
N ALA A 53 -9.25 6.96 4.19
CA ALA A 53 -9.62 7.86 3.11
C ALA A 53 -8.39 8.44 2.38
N PHE A 54 -7.33 8.75 3.13
CA PHE A 54 -6.05 9.18 2.58
C PHE A 54 -5.40 8.06 1.75
N LEU A 55 -5.26 6.85 2.31
CA LEU A 55 -4.69 5.70 1.60
C LEU A 55 -5.44 5.39 0.30
N ALA A 56 -6.78 5.38 0.32
CA ALA A 56 -7.57 5.22 -0.89
C ALA A 56 -7.29 6.29 -1.98
N GLY A 57 -6.91 7.50 -1.55
CA GLY A 57 -6.47 8.57 -2.44
C GLY A 57 -5.11 8.31 -3.06
N GLU A 58 -4.17 7.77 -2.29
CA GLU A 58 -2.84 7.38 -2.75
C GLU A 58 -2.91 6.23 -3.76
N GLU A 59 -3.66 5.15 -3.47
CA GLU A 59 -3.79 4.01 -4.41
C GLU A 59 -4.42 4.43 -5.74
N LYS A 60 -5.34 5.40 -5.69
CA LYS A 60 -5.87 6.00 -6.93
C LYS A 60 -4.77 6.65 -7.76
N LYS A 61 -3.87 7.41 -7.10
CA LYS A 61 -2.75 8.08 -7.78
C LYS A 61 -1.78 7.04 -8.35
N HIS A 62 -1.49 5.98 -7.61
CA HIS A 62 -0.63 4.88 -8.07
C HIS A 62 -1.21 4.21 -9.33
N ALA A 63 -2.49 3.84 -9.31
CA ALA A 63 -3.18 3.30 -10.49
C ALA A 63 -3.09 4.25 -11.70
N ASP A 64 -3.32 5.55 -11.50
CA ASP A 64 -3.23 6.55 -12.56
C ASP A 64 -1.79 6.69 -13.10
N MET A 65 -0.77 6.63 -12.24
CA MET A 65 0.64 6.66 -12.63
C MET A 65 1.02 5.41 -13.43
N LEU A 66 0.61 4.23 -13.00
CA LEU A 66 0.82 2.96 -13.71
C LEU A 66 0.19 2.97 -15.10
N ARG A 67 -1.05 3.49 -15.22
CA ARG A 67 -1.73 3.65 -16.51
C ARG A 67 -0.98 4.60 -17.45
N LYS A 68 -0.42 5.70 -16.93
CA LYS A 68 0.41 6.62 -17.71
C LYS A 68 1.72 5.98 -18.15
N PHE A 69 2.39 5.31 -17.21
CA PHE A 69 3.64 4.60 -17.45
C PHE A 69 3.47 3.52 -18.53
N LYS A 70 2.39 2.73 -18.47
CA LYS A 70 2.02 1.74 -19.49
C LYS A 70 1.87 2.35 -20.89
N ASN A 71 1.37 3.58 -20.97
CA ASN A 71 1.18 4.31 -22.22
C ASN A 71 2.43 5.09 -22.68
N GLY A 72 3.58 4.88 -22.04
CA GLY A 72 4.86 5.48 -22.42
C GLY A 72 5.17 6.85 -21.80
N ASP A 73 4.34 7.33 -20.87
CA ASP A 73 4.63 8.55 -20.11
C ASP A 73 5.52 8.23 -18.89
N THR A 74 6.83 8.40 -19.07
CA THR A 74 7.84 8.19 -18.03
C THR A 74 8.00 9.37 -17.08
N SER A 75 7.31 10.51 -17.33
CA SER A 75 7.30 11.66 -16.42
C SER A 75 6.42 11.44 -15.19
N ALA A 76 5.58 10.39 -15.21
CA ALA A 76 4.72 9.96 -14.10
C ALA A 76 5.50 9.48 -12.87
N ALA A 77 6.83 9.42 -12.93
CA ALA A 77 7.67 8.94 -11.83
C ALA A 77 7.65 9.81 -10.57
N HIS A 78 7.07 11.01 -10.57
CA HIS A 78 7.04 11.83 -9.36
C HIS A 78 5.96 11.35 -8.38
N VAL A 79 6.37 10.44 -7.49
CA VAL A 79 5.59 10.02 -6.32
C VAL A 79 5.93 10.99 -5.19
N GLU A 80 4.96 11.80 -4.78
CA GLU A 80 5.14 12.76 -3.70
C GLU A 80 4.83 12.08 -2.36
N HIS A 81 5.84 11.89 -1.52
CA HIS A 81 5.70 11.22 -0.21
C HIS A 81 5.22 12.20 0.88
N LEU A 82 4.11 12.89 0.65
CA LEU A 82 3.52 13.80 1.63
C LEU A 82 2.45 13.08 2.46
N PHE A 83 2.86 12.62 3.64
CA PHE A 83 1.96 12.05 4.63
C PHE A 83 1.44 13.16 5.55
N PRO A 84 0.11 13.30 5.72
CA PRO A 84 -0.44 14.11 6.78
C PRO A 84 0.08 13.68 8.16
N ASP A 85 0.22 14.62 9.09
CA ASP A 85 0.54 14.30 10.48
C ASP A 85 -0.72 13.77 11.19
N PHE A 86 -0.81 12.44 11.31
CA PHE A 86 -1.91 11.78 12.00
C PHE A 86 -1.69 11.69 13.52
N THR A 87 -0.54 12.10 14.05
CA THR A 87 -0.21 11.94 15.48
C THR A 87 -1.21 12.54 16.46
N PRO A 88 -1.86 13.70 16.20
CA PRO A 88 -2.88 14.23 17.10
C PRO A 88 -4.10 13.30 17.20
N SER A 89 -4.43 12.63 16.12
CA SER A 89 -5.60 11.76 15.97
C SER A 89 -5.38 10.37 16.58
N LEU A 90 -4.11 9.93 16.75
CA LEU A 90 -3.75 8.65 17.39
C LEU A 90 -4.12 8.55 18.87
N THR A 91 -4.46 9.67 19.52
CA THR A 91 -4.93 9.69 20.91
C THR A 91 -6.40 9.29 21.07
N GLN A 92 -7.13 9.08 19.97
CA GLN A 92 -8.52 8.66 20.03
C GLN A 92 -8.65 7.20 20.48
N GLU A 93 -9.53 6.99 21.46
CA GLU A 93 -9.83 5.65 21.94
C GLU A 93 -10.56 4.82 20.87
N PHE A 94 -10.18 3.55 20.80
CA PHE A 94 -10.89 2.55 20.03
C PHE A 94 -12.24 2.24 20.68
N SER A 95 -13.21 1.84 19.87
CA SER A 95 -14.56 1.53 20.34
C SER A 95 -14.60 0.24 21.17
N ASP A 96 -15.79 -0.12 21.66
CA ASP A 96 -16.05 -1.43 22.27
C ASP A 96 -15.75 -2.62 21.31
N LYS A 97 -15.52 -2.34 20.01
CA LYS A 97 -15.09 -3.30 18.99
C LYS A 97 -13.59 -3.27 18.70
N LYS A 98 -12.77 -2.80 19.65
CA LYS A 98 -11.31 -2.64 19.50
C LYS A 98 -10.59 -3.82 18.82
N LEU A 99 -10.95 -5.07 19.14
CA LEU A 99 -10.33 -6.25 18.52
C LEU A 99 -10.62 -6.36 17.01
N GLU A 100 -11.83 -6.02 16.58
CA GLU A 100 -12.21 -5.99 15.16
C GLU A 100 -11.44 -4.88 14.44
N GLU A 101 -11.37 -3.69 15.05
CA GLU A 101 -10.62 -2.55 14.51
C GLU A 101 -9.11 -2.86 14.37
N ILE A 102 -8.51 -3.52 15.36
CA ILE A 102 -7.12 -4.01 15.29
C ILE A 102 -6.97 -5.06 14.17
N GLY A 103 -7.92 -5.97 14.02
CA GLY A 103 -7.91 -6.97 12.95
C GLY A 103 -7.92 -6.33 11.56
N ILE A 104 -8.70 -5.25 11.38
CA ILE A 104 -8.75 -4.48 10.14
C ILE A 104 -7.41 -3.77 9.87
N LEU A 105 -6.78 -3.21 10.91
CA LEU A 105 -5.45 -2.59 10.80
C LEU A 105 -4.37 -3.61 10.42
N LEU A 106 -4.36 -4.79 11.05
CA LEU A 106 -3.44 -5.86 10.71
C LEU A 106 -3.62 -6.35 9.27
N ALA A 107 -4.85 -6.40 8.78
CA ALA A 107 -5.13 -6.77 7.39
C ALA A 107 -4.58 -5.73 6.40
N ALA A 108 -4.76 -4.44 6.70
CA ALA A 108 -4.19 -3.34 5.91
C ALA A 108 -2.65 -3.35 5.95
N LEU A 109 -2.05 -3.50 7.13
CA LEU A 109 -0.60 -3.58 7.30
C LEU A 109 0.02 -4.71 6.46
N ARG A 110 -0.62 -5.88 6.49
CA ARG A 110 -0.22 -7.04 5.67
C ARG A 110 -0.39 -6.78 4.17
N PHE A 111 -1.40 -6.01 3.77
CA PHE A 111 -1.61 -5.62 2.37
C PHE A 111 -0.46 -4.72 1.90
N GLU A 112 -0.17 -3.63 2.61
CA GLU A 112 0.92 -2.71 2.28
C GLU A 112 2.29 -3.41 2.22
N TYR A 113 2.56 -4.31 3.16
CA TYR A 113 3.81 -5.07 3.15
C TYR A 113 3.98 -5.93 1.89
N LYS A 114 2.88 -6.52 1.41
CA LYS A 114 2.90 -7.30 0.17
C LYS A 114 3.02 -6.41 -1.05
N SER A 115 2.36 -5.25 -1.04
CA SER A 115 2.42 -4.24 -2.10
C SER A 115 3.85 -3.72 -2.27
N GLU A 116 4.49 -3.31 -1.15
CA GLU A 116 5.91 -2.93 -1.12
C GLU A 116 6.78 -4.03 -1.75
N TYR A 117 6.63 -5.27 -1.27
CA TYR A 117 7.41 -6.39 -1.78
C TYR A 117 7.18 -6.63 -3.28
N PHE A 118 5.93 -6.57 -3.74
CA PHE A 118 5.57 -6.72 -5.14
C PHE A 118 6.30 -5.70 -6.02
N TYR A 119 6.27 -4.41 -5.66
CA TYR A 119 6.97 -3.38 -6.41
C TYR A 119 8.50 -3.48 -6.31
N MET A 120 9.05 -3.88 -5.16
CA MET A 120 10.48 -4.18 -5.05
C MET A 120 10.89 -5.30 -6.01
N GLU A 121 10.08 -6.34 -6.13
CA GLU A 121 10.34 -7.46 -7.04
C GLU A 121 10.20 -7.07 -8.51
N LEU A 122 9.28 -6.16 -8.86
CA LEU A 122 9.21 -5.56 -10.20
C LEU A 122 10.44 -4.70 -10.50
N GLY A 123 10.89 -3.85 -9.57
CA GLY A 123 12.10 -3.05 -9.73
C GLY A 123 13.36 -3.89 -9.94
N LYS A 124 13.45 -5.07 -9.33
CA LYS A 124 14.55 -6.04 -9.57
C LYS A 124 14.51 -6.68 -10.96
N ARG A 125 13.32 -6.85 -11.54
CA ARG A 125 13.09 -7.50 -12.84
C ARG A 125 13.09 -6.51 -14.01
N ALA A 126 12.95 -5.21 -13.73
CA ALA A 126 13.04 -4.15 -14.72
C ALA A 126 14.39 -4.15 -15.44
N THR A 127 14.38 -4.01 -16.76
CA THR A 127 15.60 -4.00 -17.59
C THR A 127 16.12 -2.59 -17.82
N GLU A 128 15.23 -1.60 -17.84
CA GLU A 128 15.59 -0.19 -18.03
C GLU A 128 15.70 0.56 -16.69
N PRO A 129 16.69 1.45 -16.52
CA PRO A 129 16.86 2.23 -15.30
C PRO A 129 15.61 3.03 -14.89
N GLU A 130 14.89 3.60 -15.85
CA GLU A 130 13.69 4.41 -15.62
C GLU A 130 12.53 3.56 -15.09
N GLN A 131 12.40 2.32 -15.57
CA GLN A 131 11.40 1.36 -15.08
C GLN A 131 11.71 0.97 -13.64
N LYS A 132 12.98 0.67 -13.36
CA LYS A 132 13.42 0.32 -12.00
C LYS A 132 13.16 1.47 -11.03
N GLU A 133 13.54 2.69 -11.41
CA GLU A 133 13.32 3.87 -10.58
C GLU A 133 11.83 4.13 -10.33
N PHE A 134 10.98 3.93 -11.33
CA PHE A 134 9.53 4.06 -11.19
C PHE A 134 8.97 3.09 -10.13
N PHE A 135 9.29 1.79 -10.22
CA PHE A 135 8.80 0.81 -9.25
C PHE A 135 9.42 0.97 -7.86
N ASP A 136 10.70 1.34 -7.76
CA ASP A 136 11.34 1.64 -6.47
C ASP A 136 10.64 2.80 -5.74
N ARG A 137 10.16 3.80 -6.48
CA ARG A 137 9.42 4.94 -5.90
C ARG A 137 8.04 4.54 -5.39
N ILE A 138 7.31 3.69 -6.12
CA ILE A 138 6.02 3.16 -5.63
C ILE A 138 6.27 2.29 -4.39
N ALA A 139 7.23 1.36 -4.43
CA ALA A 139 7.60 0.55 -3.26
C ALA A 139 7.91 1.39 -2.01
N ALA A 140 8.60 2.53 -2.19
CA ALA A 140 8.87 3.46 -1.10
C ALA A 140 7.61 4.14 -0.54
N ALA A 141 6.60 4.40 -1.38
CA ALA A 141 5.30 4.92 -0.97
C ALA A 141 4.51 3.89 -0.16
N GLU A 142 4.39 2.65 -0.66
CA GLU A 142 3.78 1.52 0.07
C GLU A 142 4.42 1.30 1.44
N ARG A 143 5.75 1.39 1.51
CA ARG A 143 6.48 1.33 2.79
C ARG A 143 6.10 2.48 3.72
N GLY A 144 5.78 3.65 3.16
CA GLY A 144 5.24 4.79 3.91
C GLY A 144 3.85 4.49 4.47
N HIS A 145 2.97 3.91 3.66
CA HIS A 145 1.63 3.46 4.08
C HIS A 145 1.72 2.43 5.20
N TYR A 146 2.61 1.44 5.06
CA TYR A 146 2.90 0.45 6.10
C TYR A 146 3.25 1.11 7.43
N ARG A 147 4.18 2.07 7.41
CA ARG A 147 4.60 2.78 8.63
C ARG A 147 3.46 3.56 9.26
N LEU A 148 2.64 4.22 8.46
CA LEU A 148 1.48 4.95 8.93
C LEU A 148 0.48 4.02 9.66
N ILE A 149 0.20 2.86 9.07
CA ILE A 149 -0.69 1.87 9.70
C ILE A 149 -0.05 1.25 10.95
N ASP A 150 1.26 0.96 10.93
CA ASP A 150 1.99 0.44 12.08
C ASP A 150 1.96 1.41 13.26
N GLU A 151 2.13 2.71 13.03
CA GLU A 151 2.02 3.75 14.06
C GLU A 151 0.63 3.77 14.69
N MET A 152 -0.43 3.62 13.90
CA MET A 152 -1.79 3.56 14.44
C MET A 152 -2.08 2.25 15.18
N LEU A 153 -1.55 1.14 14.70
CA LEU A 153 -1.61 -0.15 15.39
C LEU A 153 -0.86 -0.10 16.73
N GLN A 154 0.31 0.55 16.76
CA GLN A 154 1.08 0.77 17.97
C GLN A 154 0.30 1.62 18.98
N ALA A 155 -0.33 2.70 18.53
CA ALA A 155 -1.20 3.51 19.39
C ALA A 155 -2.39 2.70 19.94
N ALA A 156 -2.98 1.81 19.12
CA ALA A 156 -4.08 0.96 19.52
C ALA A 156 -3.70 -0.10 20.57
N THR A 157 -2.49 -0.65 20.45
CA THR A 157 -2.08 -1.87 21.17
C THR A 157 -1.04 -1.62 22.27
N GLU A 158 -0.43 -0.44 22.29
CA GLU A 158 0.79 -0.12 23.06
C GLU A 158 1.97 -1.06 22.74
N PHE A 159 1.90 -1.77 21.61
CA PHE A 159 2.89 -2.73 21.16
C PHE A 159 3.45 -2.31 19.80
N ARG A 160 4.77 -2.33 19.66
CA ARG A 160 5.42 -1.99 18.39
C ARG A 160 5.80 -3.26 17.64
N MET A 161 5.37 -3.39 16.39
CA MET A 161 5.89 -4.44 15.53
C MET A 161 7.35 -4.14 15.19
N GLN A 162 8.26 -5.06 15.51
CA GLN A 162 9.66 -4.94 15.09
C GLN A 162 9.73 -5.29 13.60
N THR A 163 10.15 -4.32 12.78
CA THR A 163 10.54 -4.53 11.37
C THR A 163 11.98 -4.95 11.27
#